data_AF-A0A3C0RCB5-F1
#
_entry.id   AF-A0A3C0RCB5-F1
#
_cell.length_a   1.000
_cell.length_b   1.000
_cell.length_c   1.000
_cell.angle_alpha   90.00
_cell.angle_beta   90.00
_cell.angle_gamma   90.00
#
_symmetry.space_group_name_H-M   'P 1'
#
loop_
_entity.id
_entity.type
_entity.pdbx_description
1 polymer ?
#
loop_
_entity_poly.entity_id
_entity_poly.type
_entity_poly.pdbx_seq_one_letter_code
_entity_poly.pdbx_strand_id
1 'polypeptide(L)'
;MSICLSLAVAGQGKLIIQGKSPFWYVVHTMTTGETFAGVAKKYGVTTDYLRQYNNLQQGYLLAGTKIRIPIRNLTKLNKDGVPVYYQIKKGDNLYQIGQQFNKVSLDFLKNWNNIKEEDAREGLEIIVGYIGGYQPIESKSDQNFTAVDAKATGGAEIRGVMKPRGQE
;
A
#
# COMPACT_ATOMS: atom_id res chain seq x y z
N MET A 1 8.62 -9.99 -25.94
CA MET A 1 7.69 -9.77 -24.82
C MET A 1 8.51 -9.66 -23.55
N SER A 2 8.92 -8.46 -23.18
CA SER A 2 9.67 -8.26 -21.93
C SER A 2 8.67 -8.11 -20.80
N ILE A 3 8.41 -9.22 -20.11
CA ILE A 3 7.79 -9.19 -18.78
C ILE A 3 8.76 -8.41 -17.92
N CYS A 4 8.42 -7.16 -17.58
CA CYS A 4 9.17 -6.41 -16.59
C CYS A 4 9.24 -7.27 -15.33
N LEU A 5 10.45 -7.72 -15.01
CA LEU A 5 10.79 -8.44 -13.80
C LEU A 5 10.46 -7.50 -12.63
N SER A 6 9.25 -7.65 -12.10
CA SER A 6 8.85 -7.00 -10.87
C SER A 6 9.88 -7.39 -9.83
N LEU A 7 10.59 -6.40 -9.27
CA LEU A 7 11.28 -6.52 -7.99
C LEU A 7 10.21 -6.84 -6.94
N ALA A 8 9.78 -8.09 -6.92
CA ALA A 8 9.12 -8.65 -5.76
C ALA A 8 10.12 -8.46 -4.62
N VAL A 9 9.71 -7.75 -3.58
CA VAL A 9 10.37 -7.86 -2.29
C VAL A 9 10.39 -9.36 -1.99
N ALA A 10 11.59 -9.95 -1.87
CA ALA A 10 11.74 -11.40 -1.75
C ALA A 10 10.77 -11.96 -0.68
N GLY A 11 9.85 -12.83 -1.08
CA GLY A 11 8.83 -13.44 -0.21
C GLY A 11 7.50 -12.68 -0.09
N GLN A 12 7.33 -11.50 -0.69
CA GLN A 12 6.07 -10.75 -0.69
C GLN A 12 5.36 -10.84 -2.06
N GLY A 13 4.06 -11.13 -2.05
CA GLY A 13 3.21 -11.06 -3.24
C GLY A 13 3.00 -9.64 -3.76
N LYS A 14 2.28 -9.50 -4.88
CA LYS A 14 1.93 -8.18 -5.44
C LYS A 14 1.20 -7.32 -4.42
N LEU A 15 1.57 -6.03 -4.34
CA LEU A 15 0.89 -5.04 -3.52
C LEU A 15 -0.38 -4.57 -4.24
N ILE A 16 -1.48 -5.30 -4.05
CA ILE A 16 -2.76 -4.97 -4.67
C ILE A 16 -3.54 -4.02 -3.74
N ILE A 17 -4.00 -2.90 -4.30
CA ILE A 17 -4.86 -1.93 -3.62
C ILE A 17 -6.17 -2.60 -3.21
N GLN A 18 -6.55 -2.37 -1.97
CA GLN A 18 -7.80 -2.77 -1.35
C GLN A 18 -8.41 -1.60 -0.59
N GLY A 19 -9.66 -1.76 -0.16
CA GLY A 19 -10.41 -0.73 0.55
C GLY A 19 -11.37 0.02 -0.36
N LYS A 20 -11.72 1.25 0.02
CA LYS A 20 -12.63 2.13 -0.70
C LYS A 20 -12.10 3.56 -0.62
N SER A 21 -12.38 4.38 -1.63
CA SER A 21 -11.95 5.78 -1.66
C SER A 21 -12.48 6.55 -0.45
N PRO A 22 -11.67 7.41 0.21
CA PRO A 22 -10.24 7.67 -0.05
C PRO A 22 -9.27 6.74 0.72
N PHE A 23 -9.78 5.78 1.50
CA PHE A 23 -9.03 4.92 2.42
C PHE A 23 -8.50 3.64 1.76
N TRP A 24 -7.59 3.82 0.81
CA TRP A 24 -6.91 2.71 0.16
C TRP A 24 -5.80 2.13 1.04
N TYR A 25 -5.59 0.83 0.97
CA TYR A 25 -4.47 0.15 1.60
C TYR A 25 -3.95 -1.00 0.75
N VAL A 26 -2.74 -1.47 1.04
CA VAL A 26 -2.21 -2.73 0.54
C VAL A 26 -1.94 -3.67 1.71
N VAL A 27 -1.89 -4.98 1.47
CA VAL A 27 -1.52 -5.94 2.51
C VAL A 27 -0.03 -6.24 2.41
N HIS A 28 0.69 -6.01 3.50
CA HIS A 28 2.07 -6.42 3.67
C HIS A 28 2.13 -7.62 4.62
N THR A 29 2.88 -8.65 4.24
CA THR A 29 3.12 -9.82 5.09
C THR A 29 4.48 -9.64 5.74
N MET A 30 4.50 -9.56 7.07
CA MET A 30 5.73 -9.39 7.86
C MET A 30 6.68 -10.55 7.58
N THR A 31 7.93 -10.25 7.27
CA THR A 31 9.01 -11.24 7.14
C THR A 31 9.80 -11.36 8.44
N THR A 32 10.59 -12.42 8.57
CA THR A 32 11.42 -12.66 9.76
C THR A 32 12.39 -11.51 9.99
N GLY A 33 12.28 -10.86 11.16
CA GLY A 33 13.16 -9.75 11.55
C GLY A 33 12.67 -8.36 11.10
N GLU A 34 11.55 -8.24 10.38
CA GLU A 34 10.94 -6.93 10.11
C GLU A 34 10.35 -6.31 11.38
N THR A 35 10.47 -4.98 11.50
CA THR A 35 9.87 -4.20 12.58
C THR A 35 8.85 -3.21 12.01
N PHE A 36 7.87 -2.78 12.80
CA PHE A 36 6.95 -1.73 12.35
C PHE A 36 7.68 -0.46 11.92
N ALA A 37 8.74 -0.06 12.60
CA ALA A 37 9.51 1.12 12.22
C ALA A 37 10.15 0.94 10.84
N GLY A 38 10.71 -0.24 10.56
CA GLY A 38 11.28 -0.57 9.24
C GLY A 38 10.20 -0.57 8.15
N VAL A 39 9.07 -1.22 8.41
CA VAL A 39 7.94 -1.27 7.47
C VAL A 39 7.35 0.12 7.25
N ALA A 40 7.08 0.87 8.31
CA ALA A 40 6.55 2.23 8.24
C ALA A 40 7.48 3.14 7.43
N LYS A 41 8.80 3.08 7.68
CA LYS A 41 9.81 3.80 6.90
C LYS A 41 9.80 3.41 5.43
N LYS A 42 9.74 2.10 5.13
CA LYS A 42 9.68 1.57 3.77
C LYS A 42 8.47 2.09 3.00
N TYR A 43 7.33 2.24 3.67
CA TYR A 43 6.08 2.68 3.07
C TYR A 43 5.78 4.18 3.25
N GLY A 44 6.68 4.95 3.87
CA GLY A 44 6.52 6.39 4.05
C GLY A 44 5.38 6.79 5.00
N VAL A 45 5.08 5.96 6.00
CA VAL A 45 4.08 6.23 7.04
C VAL A 45 4.75 6.30 8.42
N THR A 46 4.10 6.92 9.40
CA THR A 46 4.62 6.88 10.78
C THR A 46 4.27 5.56 11.45
N THR A 47 5.15 5.08 12.34
CA THR A 47 4.94 3.85 13.10
C THR A 47 3.64 3.90 13.91
N ASP A 48 3.35 5.05 14.53
CA ASP A 48 2.14 5.25 15.34
C ASP A 48 0.87 5.15 14.51
N TYR A 49 0.86 5.82 13.35
CA TYR A 49 -0.27 5.75 12.44
C TYR A 49 -0.47 4.34 11.90
N LEU A 50 0.62 3.66 11.49
CA LEU A 50 0.53 2.29 10.98
C LEU A 50 -0.04 1.33 12.04
N ARG A 51 0.37 1.48 13.31
CA ARG A 51 -0.17 0.68 14.42
C ARG A 51 -1.65 0.96 14.66
N GLN A 52 -2.03 2.24 14.74
CA GLN A 52 -3.42 2.66 14.94
C GLN A 52 -4.31 2.15 13.79
N TYR A 53 -3.87 2.27 12.54
CA TYR A 53 -4.60 1.79 11.36
C TYR A 53 -4.90 0.28 11.41
N ASN A 54 -4.01 -0.49 12.04
CA ASN A 54 -4.15 -1.92 12.18
C ASN A 54 -4.75 -2.37 13.54
N ASN A 55 -5.10 -1.42 14.41
CA ASN A 55 -5.52 -1.69 15.80
C ASN A 55 -4.49 -2.51 16.59
N LEU A 56 -3.19 -2.24 16.38
CA LEU A 56 -2.09 -2.99 16.99
C LEU A 56 -1.52 -2.24 18.19
N GLN A 57 -1.36 -2.94 19.31
CA GLN A 57 -0.66 -2.43 20.48
C GLN A 57 0.88 -2.54 20.30
N GLN A 58 1.63 -1.93 21.21
CA GLN A 58 3.08 -1.96 21.21
C GLN A 58 3.59 -3.40 21.41
N GLY A 59 4.45 -3.88 20.51
CA GLY A 59 4.97 -5.25 20.54
C GLY A 59 5.60 -5.66 19.21
N TYR A 60 6.09 -6.89 19.15
CA TYR A 60 6.63 -7.51 17.94
C TYR A 60 5.55 -8.36 17.27
N LEU A 61 5.47 -8.30 15.95
CA LEU A 61 4.65 -9.24 15.19
C LEU A 61 5.48 -10.44 14.77
N LEU A 62 4.83 -11.61 14.76
CA LEU A 62 5.44 -12.81 14.20
C LEU A 62 5.57 -12.68 12.68
N ALA A 63 6.60 -13.32 12.13
CA ALA A 63 6.72 -13.50 10.69
C ALA A 63 5.45 -14.21 10.14
N GLY A 64 5.02 -13.83 8.95
CA GLY A 64 3.77 -14.28 8.34
C GLY A 64 2.53 -13.46 8.73
N THR A 65 2.64 -12.54 9.69
CA THR A 65 1.51 -11.67 10.05
C THR A 65 1.18 -10.73 8.89
N LYS A 66 -0.09 -10.69 8.48
CA LYS A 66 -0.59 -9.75 7.47
C LYS A 66 -1.04 -8.46 8.13
N ILE A 67 -0.45 -7.34 7.72
CA ILE A 67 -0.86 -6.00 8.14
C ILE A 67 -1.29 -5.19 6.93
N ARG A 68 -2.20 -4.25 7.16
CA ARG A 68 -2.65 -3.29 6.15
C ARG A 68 -1.79 -2.05 6.21
N ILE A 69 -1.26 -1.67 5.06
CA ILE A 69 -0.48 -0.46 4.89
C ILE A 69 -1.34 0.57 4.16
N PRO A 70 -1.75 1.67 4.82
CA PRO A 70 -2.53 2.71 4.18
C PRO A 70 -1.73 3.38 3.05
N ILE A 71 -2.36 3.58 1.91
CA ILE A 71 -1.78 4.27 0.76
C ILE A 71 -2.17 5.73 0.86
N ARG A 72 -1.22 6.57 1.29
CA ARG A 72 -1.40 8.02 1.34
C ARG A 72 -0.80 8.72 0.12
N ASN A 73 0.40 8.31 -0.26
CA ASN A 73 1.14 8.91 -1.38
C ASN A 73 1.68 7.82 -2.29
N LEU A 74 1.16 7.76 -3.52
CA LEU A 74 1.81 7.04 -4.61
C LEU A 74 2.67 8.01 -5.41
N THR A 75 3.91 7.64 -5.68
CA THR A 75 4.77 8.41 -6.60
C THR A 75 4.60 7.94 -8.03
N LYS A 76 4.84 8.86 -8.97
CA LYS A 76 4.91 8.59 -10.41
C LYS A 76 6.32 8.14 -10.84
N LEU A 77 7.31 8.28 -9.95
CA LEU A 77 8.71 7.95 -10.23
C LEU A 77 8.97 6.45 -10.01
N ASN A 78 9.38 5.77 -11.08
CA ASN A 78 9.75 4.34 -11.09
C ASN A 78 11.23 4.10 -10.71
N LYS A 79 12.00 5.15 -10.41
CA LYS A 79 13.42 5.00 -10.02
C LYS A 79 13.48 4.61 -8.54
N ASP A 80 13.39 3.31 -8.27
CA ASP A 80 13.50 2.64 -6.95
C ASP A 80 12.19 2.47 -6.17
N GLY A 81 11.05 2.77 -6.80
CA GLY A 81 9.73 2.56 -6.22
C GLY A 81 9.25 1.12 -6.30
N VAL A 82 8.61 0.63 -5.23
CA VAL A 82 7.88 -0.65 -5.22
C VAL A 82 6.53 -0.45 -5.94
N PRO A 83 6.23 -1.21 -7.02
CA PRO A 83 5.00 -1.04 -7.76
C PRO A 83 3.77 -1.43 -6.94
N VAL A 84 2.71 -0.64 -7.08
CA VAL A 84 1.40 -0.88 -6.50
C VAL A 84 0.41 -1.15 -7.60
N TYR A 85 -0.36 -2.22 -7.43
CA TYR A 85 -1.25 -2.77 -8.44
C TYR A 85 -2.71 -2.50 -8.07
N TYR A 86 -3.54 -2.28 -9.08
CA TYR A 86 -4.99 -2.25 -8.97
C TYR A 86 -5.57 -3.25 -9.95
N GLN A 87 -6.57 -4.02 -9.50
CA GLN A 87 -7.33 -4.89 -10.39
C GLN A 87 -8.54 -4.12 -10.93
N ILE A 88 -8.58 -3.92 -12.24
CA ILE A 88 -9.69 -3.25 -12.94
C ILE A 88 -11.00 -3.96 -12.61
N LYS A 89 -11.98 -3.20 -12.12
CA LYS A 89 -13.33 -3.68 -11.79
C LYS A 89 -14.30 -3.38 -12.92
N LYS A 90 -15.45 -4.05 -12.88
CA LYS A 90 -16.52 -3.82 -13.85
C LYS A 90 -16.92 -2.35 -13.87
N GLY A 91 -16.84 -1.73 -15.04
CA GLY A 91 -17.21 -0.33 -15.25
C GLY A 91 -16.08 0.67 -15.04
N ASP A 92 -14.89 0.24 -14.62
CA ASP A 92 -13.72 1.10 -14.55
C ASP A 92 -13.19 1.44 -15.94
N ASN A 93 -12.54 2.59 -16.06
CA ASN A 93 -11.67 2.94 -17.19
C ASN A 93 -10.37 3.57 -16.70
N LEU A 94 -9.33 3.61 -17.55
CA LEU A 94 -8.01 4.11 -17.17
C LEU A 94 -8.04 5.56 -16.68
N TYR A 95 -8.92 6.41 -17.24
CA TYR A 95 -9.07 7.79 -16.79
C TYR A 95 -9.53 7.85 -15.33
N GLN A 96 -10.63 7.19 -14.99
CA GLN A 96 -11.17 7.16 -13.64
C GLN A 96 -10.16 6.57 -12.63
N ILE A 97 -9.49 5.48 -13.00
CA ILE A 97 -8.44 4.87 -12.18
C ILE A 97 -7.30 5.87 -11.91
N GLY A 98 -6.82 6.58 -12.94
CA GLY A 98 -5.77 7.58 -12.79
C GLY A 98 -6.17 8.73 -11.87
N GLN A 99 -7.42 9.20 -11.99
CA GLN A 99 -7.96 10.25 -11.11
C GLN A 99 -8.07 9.80 -9.65
N GLN A 100 -8.41 8.53 -9.43
CA GLN A 100 -8.56 7.93 -8.10
C GLN A 100 -7.22 7.74 -7.38
N PHE A 101 -6.13 7.49 -8.13
CA PHE A 101 -4.81 7.19 -7.57
C PHE A 101 -3.82 8.33 -7.86
N ASN A 102 -3.86 9.39 -7.05
CA ASN A 102 -2.95 10.55 -7.11
C ASN A 102 -2.92 11.30 -8.46
N LYS A 103 -4.06 11.40 -9.15
CA LYS A 103 -4.21 12.14 -10.42
C LYS A 103 -3.12 11.75 -11.43
N VAL A 104 -2.93 10.45 -11.60
CA VAL A 104 -2.01 9.88 -12.59
C VAL A 104 -2.64 10.04 -13.97
N SER A 105 -1.87 10.50 -14.96
CA SER A 105 -2.38 10.63 -16.33
C SER A 105 -2.45 9.27 -17.04
N LEU A 106 -3.29 9.18 -18.08
CA LEU A 106 -3.40 7.96 -18.89
C LEU A 106 -2.05 7.54 -19.46
N ASP A 107 -1.21 8.49 -19.88
CA ASP A 107 0.10 8.17 -20.45
C ASP A 107 1.02 7.50 -19.43
N PHE A 108 0.99 7.92 -18.16
CA PHE A 108 1.72 7.22 -17.12
C PHE A 108 1.20 5.80 -16.92
N LEU A 109 -0.12 5.61 -16.81
CA LEU A 109 -0.72 4.28 -16.64
C LEU A 109 -0.38 3.35 -17.82
N LYS A 110 -0.55 3.82 -19.06
CA LYS A 110 -0.22 3.05 -20.26
C LYS A 110 1.26 2.70 -20.31
N ASN A 111 2.15 3.67 -20.04
CA ASN A 111 3.59 3.46 -20.11
C ASN A 111 4.10 2.52 -19.02
N TRP A 112 3.60 2.60 -17.78
CA TRP A 112 4.02 1.68 -16.72
C TRP A 112 3.61 0.23 -16.97
N ASN A 113 2.48 0.04 -17.65
CA ASN A 113 1.88 -1.26 -17.87
C ASN A 113 2.16 -1.83 -19.26
N ASN A 114 2.70 -1.01 -20.17
CA ASN A 114 2.87 -1.33 -21.58
C ASN A 114 1.55 -1.81 -22.22
N ILE A 115 0.46 -1.07 -21.97
CA ILE A 115 -0.89 -1.36 -22.46
C ILE A 115 -1.49 -0.18 -23.23
N LYS A 116 -2.46 -0.47 -24.08
CA LYS A 116 -3.37 0.52 -24.67
C LYS A 116 -4.65 0.63 -23.85
N GLU A 117 -5.55 1.53 -24.25
CA GLU A 117 -6.81 1.74 -23.52
C GLU A 117 -7.77 0.57 -23.72
N GLU A 118 -7.82 -0.01 -24.92
CA GLU A 118 -8.62 -1.18 -25.24
C GLU A 118 -8.19 -2.46 -24.51
N ASP A 119 -6.95 -2.51 -24.00
CA ASP A 119 -6.44 -3.64 -23.22
C ASP A 119 -6.97 -3.60 -21.77
N ALA A 120 -7.45 -2.46 -21.30
CA ALA A 120 -7.88 -2.21 -19.93
C ALA A 120 -9.25 -2.83 -19.63
N ARG A 121 -9.25 -4.15 -19.46
CA ARG A 121 -10.45 -4.96 -19.19
C ARG A 121 -10.57 -5.39 -17.74
N GLU A 122 -11.80 -5.68 -17.31
CA GLU A 122 -12.11 -6.22 -15.99
C GLU A 122 -11.21 -7.42 -15.64
N GLY A 123 -10.70 -7.43 -14.41
CA GLY A 123 -9.81 -8.46 -13.89
C GLY A 123 -8.32 -8.25 -14.19
N LEU A 124 -7.97 -7.36 -15.13
CA LEU A 124 -6.57 -7.02 -15.40
C LEU A 124 -5.95 -6.28 -14.21
N GLU A 125 -4.77 -6.70 -13.79
CA GLU A 125 -3.98 -6.02 -12.77
C GLU A 125 -3.02 -5.04 -13.44
N ILE A 126 -3.10 -3.76 -13.07
CA ILE A 126 -2.25 -2.71 -13.60
C ILE A 126 -1.55 -1.96 -12.47
N ILE A 127 -0.31 -1.53 -12.72
CA ILE A 127 0.43 -0.60 -11.88
C ILE A 127 -0.26 0.75 -11.93
N VAL A 128 -0.61 1.28 -10.76
CA VAL A 128 -1.26 2.59 -10.60
C VAL A 128 -0.36 3.60 -9.89
N GLY A 129 0.84 3.18 -9.51
CA GLY A 129 1.87 4.04 -8.94
C GLY A 129 2.90 3.21 -8.19
N TYR A 130 3.80 3.90 -7.50
CA TYR A 130 4.88 3.27 -6.76
C TYR A 130 4.96 3.79 -5.33
N ILE A 131 5.45 2.96 -4.43
CA ILE A 131 5.79 3.33 -3.04
C ILE A 131 7.31 3.18 -2.90
N GLY A 132 8.03 4.26 -2.57
CA GLY A 132 9.49 4.12 -2.37
C GLY A 132 10.34 5.37 -2.50
N GLY A 133 9.78 6.57 -2.38
CA GLY A 133 10.57 7.78 -2.11
C GLY A 133 10.31 8.19 -0.67
N TYR A 134 11.30 8.11 0.22
CA TYR A 134 11.17 8.71 1.54
C TYR A 134 11.02 10.22 1.35
N GLN A 135 9.81 10.72 1.55
CA GLN A 135 9.53 12.10 1.92
C GLN A 135 8.64 11.98 3.17
N PRO A 136 9.16 12.26 4.38
CA PRO A 136 8.33 12.23 5.56
C PRO A 136 7.24 13.28 5.37
N ILE A 137 5.99 12.84 5.49
CA ILE A 137 4.85 13.73 5.62
C ILE A 137 4.99 14.50 6.94
N GLU A 138 5.71 15.62 6.93
CA GLU A 138 5.85 16.54 8.05
C GLU A 138 4.72 17.59 8.13
N SER A 139 3.69 17.49 7.31
CA SER A 139 2.63 18.49 7.27
C SER A 139 1.53 18.23 8.31
N LYS A 140 1.45 19.14 9.30
CA LYS A 140 0.38 19.27 10.31
C LYS A 140 -1.06 19.27 9.75
N SER A 141 -1.27 19.41 8.44
CA SER A 141 -2.58 19.35 7.77
C SER A 141 -3.22 17.96 7.77
N ASP A 142 -2.44 16.89 7.97
CA ASP A 142 -2.93 15.50 7.85
C ASP A 142 -3.32 14.89 9.20
N GLN A 143 -3.21 15.65 10.29
CA GLN A 143 -3.56 15.24 11.66
C GLN A 143 -5.07 15.03 11.86
N ASN A 144 -5.92 15.53 10.95
CA ASN A 144 -7.38 15.36 10.98
C ASN A 144 -7.88 13.99 10.46
N PHE A 145 -6.99 13.10 10.00
CA PHE A 145 -7.37 11.75 9.53
C PHE A 145 -7.12 10.64 10.57
N THR A 146 -6.59 10.96 11.74
CA THR A 146 -6.14 9.97 12.75
C THR A 146 -7.28 9.15 13.39
N ALA A 147 -8.50 9.71 13.53
CA ALA A 147 -9.62 9.04 14.21
C ALA A 147 -10.67 8.40 13.27
N VAL A 148 -10.72 8.79 12.00
CA VAL A 148 -11.74 8.34 11.03
C VAL A 148 -11.32 7.09 10.23
N ASP A 149 -10.02 6.88 10.03
CA ASP A 149 -9.48 5.81 9.17
C ASP A 149 -9.58 4.41 9.76
N ALA A 150 -9.38 4.27 11.08
CA ALA A 150 -9.34 2.98 11.78
C ALA A 150 -10.72 2.29 11.85
N LYS A 151 -11.81 3.07 11.77
CA LYS A 151 -13.19 2.56 11.77
C LYS A 151 -13.68 2.12 10.38
N ALA A 152 -13.05 2.59 9.30
CA ALA A 152 -13.51 2.38 7.93
C ALA A 152 -13.05 1.07 7.27
N THR A 153 -12.02 0.39 7.80
CA THR A 153 -11.42 -0.79 7.15
C THR A 153 -11.57 -2.11 7.90
N GLY A 154 -12.24 -2.15 9.06
CA GLY A 154 -12.65 -3.43 9.68
C GLY A 154 -11.53 -4.24 10.36
N GLY A 155 -10.37 -3.65 10.67
CA GLY A 155 -9.28 -4.28 11.44
C GLY A 155 -8.53 -5.42 10.72
N ALA A 156 -7.21 -5.52 10.91
CA ALA A 156 -6.42 -6.59 10.28
C ALA A 156 -6.78 -7.97 10.88
N GLU A 157 -6.77 -9.03 10.06
CA GLU A 157 -6.87 -10.41 10.55
C GLU A 157 -5.57 -10.79 11.27
N ILE A 158 -5.54 -10.60 12.59
CA ILE A 158 -4.34 -10.81 13.40
C ILE A 158 -4.29 -12.24 13.96
N ARG A 159 -3.50 -13.11 13.32
CA ARG A 159 -3.03 -14.37 13.91
C ARG A 159 -1.56 -14.21 14.30
N GLY A 160 -1.26 -13.96 15.58
CA GLY A 160 0.13 -14.03 16.09
C GLY A 160 0.78 -12.74 16.59
N VAL A 161 0.09 -11.90 17.37
CA VAL A 161 0.74 -10.80 18.11
C VAL A 161 1.50 -11.38 19.31
N MET A 162 2.81 -11.15 19.40
CA MET A 162 3.60 -11.54 20.58
C MET A 162 3.62 -10.37 21.57
N LYS A 163 3.09 -10.60 22.78
CA LYS A 163 3.14 -9.60 23.86
C LYS A 163 4.59 -9.23 24.16
N PRO A 164 4.90 -7.96 24.48
CA PRO A 164 6.22 -7.57 24.93
C PRO A 164 6.61 -8.38 26.17
N ARG A 165 7.83 -8.93 26.18
CA ARG A 165 8.43 -9.51 27.38
C ARG A 165 8.71 -8.37 28.34
N GLY A 166 8.02 -8.33 29.48
CA GLY A 166 8.25 -7.37 30.54
C GLY A 166 7.39 -6.11 30.46
N GLN A 167 6.08 -6.26 30.71
CA GLN A 167 5.37 -5.36 31.61
C GLN A 167 4.63 -6.29 32.58
N GLU A 168 4.84 -6.04 33.87
CA GLU A 168 4.68 -6.93 35.03
C GLU A 168 3.36 -7.72 35.11
#